data_AF-A0A6M3IGI6-F1
#
_entry.id   AF-A0A6M3IGI6-F1
#
_cell.length_a   1.000
_cell.length_b   1.000
_cell.length_c   1.000
_cell.angle_alpha   90.00
_cell.angle_beta   90.00
_cell.angle_gamma   90.00
#
_symmetry.space_group_name_H-M   'P 1'
#
loop_
_entity.id
_entity.type
_entity.pdbx_description
1 polymer ?
#
loop_
_entity_poly.entity_id
_entity_poly.type
_entity_poly.pdbx_seq_one_letter_code
_entity_poly.pdbx_strand_id
1 'polypeptide(L)'
;MAAAATDLLKKVARRWVGQIGAGGVADASTTTIPLASTTNLPTDTAVVVTIDRVDANGTATASLEETVIGVVSGSNLVSCTRGEEGTAQAHSAGAVAEVLVTKTGINDTIDHLLVQHSQLGLHTTITASAIGSSTVTKSLSVLTGTYNTAEAYTPAGAGTATCNLALSNQHDITMPAGNITIALSNGTVGQKFIISITQDSVGSRTVTWFSTIKWAQGSAPTLTTTASKRDIFGFIQTGAATYDAFIIGMNL
;
A
#
# COMPACT_ATOMS: atom_id res chain seq x y z
N MET A 1 16.64 5.13 -4.39
CA MET A 1 16.69 4.09 -5.45
C MET A 1 17.79 4.48 -6.41
N ALA A 2 18.60 3.54 -6.89
CA ALA A 2 19.59 3.85 -7.92
C ALA A 2 18.88 3.95 -9.29
N ALA A 3 19.34 4.84 -10.16
CA ALA A 3 18.80 4.96 -11.52
C ALA A 3 18.96 3.64 -12.29
N ALA A 4 17.93 3.28 -13.06
CA ALA A 4 17.93 2.07 -13.87
C ALA A 4 17.28 2.34 -15.24
N ALA A 5 17.76 1.67 -16.30
CA ALA A 5 17.17 1.79 -17.63
C ALA A 5 15.68 1.36 -17.68
N THR A 6 15.22 0.60 -16.68
CA THR A 6 13.82 0.18 -16.50
C THR A 6 12.95 1.23 -15.78
N ASP A 7 13.48 2.39 -15.40
CA ASP A 7 12.71 3.44 -14.73
C ASP A 7 11.58 3.94 -15.65
N LEU A 8 10.33 3.89 -15.20
CA LEU A 8 9.20 4.45 -15.97
C LEU A 8 9.01 5.97 -15.72
N LEU A 9 9.29 6.43 -14.49
CA LEU A 9 9.27 7.84 -14.15
C LEU A 9 10.66 8.45 -14.36
N LYS A 10 10.88 9.01 -15.54
CA LYS A 10 12.17 9.57 -15.95
C LYS A 10 12.14 11.10 -15.87
N LYS A 11 13.17 11.69 -15.26
CA LYS A 11 13.34 13.16 -15.25
C LYS A 11 13.86 13.65 -16.60
N VAL A 12 13.49 14.88 -16.94
CA VAL A 12 13.95 15.57 -18.15
C VAL A 12 14.77 16.80 -17.81
N ALA A 13 15.68 17.19 -18.70
CA ALA A 13 16.45 18.42 -18.61
C ALA A 13 15.87 19.50 -19.55
N ARG A 14 15.82 20.75 -19.08
CA ARG A 14 15.29 21.86 -19.88
C ARG A 14 16.21 22.16 -21.07
N ARG A 15 15.74 21.87 -22.29
CA ARG A 15 16.45 22.19 -23.56
C ARG A 15 17.88 21.65 -23.59
N TRP A 16 18.09 20.45 -23.05
CA TRP A 16 19.42 19.85 -23.10
C TRP A 16 19.73 19.41 -24.54
N VAL A 17 20.88 19.87 -25.03
CA VAL A 17 21.46 19.49 -26.31
C VAL A 17 22.93 19.22 -26.05
N GLY A 18 23.40 18.06 -26.49
CA GLY A 18 24.77 17.61 -26.42
C GLY A 18 25.20 16.96 -27.73
N GLN A 19 26.32 16.28 -27.69
CA GLN A 19 26.87 15.55 -28.84
C GLN A 19 27.36 14.18 -28.41
N ILE A 20 27.34 13.22 -29.32
CA ILE A 20 28.05 11.96 -29.15
C ILE A 20 29.55 12.26 -28.98
N GLY A 21 30.12 11.68 -27.94
CA GLY A 21 31.51 11.87 -27.54
C GLY A 21 32.50 11.21 -28.50
N ALA A 22 33.78 11.33 -28.15
CA ALA A 22 34.86 10.71 -28.93
C ALA A 22 34.65 9.18 -29.05
N GLY A 23 34.94 8.64 -30.23
CA GLY A 23 34.77 7.21 -30.53
C GLY A 23 33.40 6.85 -31.13
N GLY A 24 32.40 7.72 -31.03
CA GLY A 24 31.07 7.46 -31.60
C GLY A 24 30.34 6.32 -30.89
N VAL A 25 29.26 5.85 -31.52
CA VAL A 25 28.55 4.62 -31.17
C VAL A 25 28.81 3.61 -32.27
N ALA A 26 29.41 2.46 -31.92
CA ALA A 26 29.95 1.53 -32.92
C ALA A 26 28.85 0.82 -33.72
N ASP A 27 27.80 0.35 -33.04
CA ASP A 27 26.71 -0.41 -33.65
C ASP A 27 25.44 -0.44 -32.78
N ALA A 28 24.43 -1.16 -33.27
CA ALA A 28 23.14 -1.38 -32.62
C ALA A 28 23.22 -2.13 -31.28
N SER A 29 24.28 -2.91 -31.04
CA SER A 29 24.46 -3.70 -29.82
C SER A 29 25.19 -2.94 -28.70
N THR A 30 25.72 -1.76 -29.02
CA THR A 30 26.45 -0.92 -28.07
C THR A 30 25.52 -0.42 -26.95
N THR A 31 25.85 -0.76 -25.70
CA THR A 31 25.07 -0.40 -24.49
C THR A 31 25.64 0.78 -23.70
N THR A 32 26.81 1.29 -24.11
CA THR A 32 27.42 2.49 -23.54
C THR A 32 27.58 3.52 -24.64
N ILE A 33 26.87 4.64 -24.52
CA ILE A 33 26.94 5.75 -25.47
C ILE A 33 27.83 6.84 -24.87
N PRO A 34 28.99 7.15 -25.48
CA PRO A 34 29.80 8.27 -25.04
C PRO A 34 29.10 9.57 -25.39
N LEU A 35 29.04 10.51 -24.45
CA LEU A 35 28.60 11.88 -24.67
C LEU A 35 29.79 12.82 -24.49
N ALA A 36 29.80 13.93 -25.23
CA ALA A 36 30.82 14.97 -25.06
C ALA A 36 30.72 15.64 -23.68
N SER A 37 29.51 15.69 -23.11
CA SER A 37 29.22 16.17 -21.76
C SER A 37 27.86 15.65 -21.32
N THR A 38 27.71 15.37 -20.02
CA THR A 38 26.45 15.01 -19.37
C THR A 38 25.94 16.13 -18.45
N THR A 39 26.56 17.31 -18.54
CA THR A 39 26.25 18.45 -17.66
C THR A 39 24.76 18.78 -17.74
N ASN A 40 24.11 18.90 -16.59
CA ASN A 40 22.67 19.15 -16.41
C ASN A 40 21.72 18.00 -16.78
N LEU A 41 22.22 16.80 -17.12
CA LEU A 41 21.37 15.62 -17.19
C LEU A 41 21.05 15.11 -15.78
N PRO A 42 19.81 14.68 -15.51
CA PRO A 42 19.46 13.98 -14.28
C PRO A 42 20.27 12.69 -14.11
N THR A 43 20.63 12.37 -12.86
CA THR A 43 21.42 11.17 -12.53
C THR A 43 20.70 10.22 -11.59
N ASP A 44 19.52 10.60 -11.10
CA ASP A 44 18.73 9.84 -10.12
C ASP A 44 17.62 9.00 -10.76
N THR A 45 17.38 9.16 -12.06
CA THR A 45 16.57 8.28 -12.92
C THR A 45 17.32 8.03 -14.22
N ALA A 46 16.91 7.04 -15.01
CA ALA A 46 17.29 7.02 -16.43
C ALA A 46 16.83 8.30 -17.15
N VAL A 47 17.48 8.59 -18.27
CA VAL A 47 17.15 9.68 -19.21
C VAL A 47 16.76 9.10 -20.56
N VAL A 48 15.90 9.82 -21.28
CA VAL A 48 15.53 9.53 -22.67
C VAL A 48 16.21 10.56 -23.56
N VAL A 49 17.06 10.10 -24.49
CA VAL A 49 17.86 10.97 -25.37
C VAL A 49 17.64 10.53 -26.81
N THR A 50 17.32 11.49 -27.68
CA THR A 50 17.22 11.30 -29.13
C THR A 50 18.51 11.75 -29.79
N ILE A 51 19.10 10.88 -30.60
CA ILE A 51 20.36 11.08 -31.31
C ILE A 51 20.07 11.23 -32.80
N ASP A 52 20.81 12.10 -33.49
CA ASP A 52 20.76 12.28 -34.96
C ASP A 52 19.35 12.53 -35.50
N ARG A 53 18.49 13.25 -34.75
CA ARG A 53 17.26 13.83 -35.30
C ARG A 53 17.58 14.90 -36.34
N VAL A 54 18.65 15.67 -36.09
CA VAL A 54 19.18 16.69 -37.00
C VAL A 54 20.70 16.59 -37.10
N ASP A 55 21.23 17.05 -38.23
CA ASP A 55 22.66 17.30 -38.39
C ASP A 55 23.11 18.58 -37.65
N ALA A 56 24.41 18.87 -37.72
CA ALA A 56 25.01 20.05 -37.08
C ALA A 56 24.48 21.40 -37.61
N ASN A 57 23.80 21.41 -38.77
CA ASN A 57 23.19 22.59 -39.37
C ASN A 57 21.68 22.69 -39.05
N GLY A 58 21.12 21.73 -38.30
CA GLY A 58 19.69 21.66 -37.98
C GLY A 58 18.84 21.00 -39.08
N THR A 59 19.45 20.35 -40.07
CA THR A 59 18.74 19.62 -41.13
C THR A 59 18.28 18.27 -40.61
N ALA A 60 17.01 17.90 -40.83
CA ALA A 60 16.47 16.63 -40.35
C ALA A 60 17.14 15.41 -40.99
N THR A 61 17.42 14.39 -40.17
CA THR A 61 18.16 13.18 -40.54
C THR A 61 17.38 11.91 -40.20
N ALA A 62 16.15 11.80 -40.72
CA ALA A 62 15.17 10.77 -40.33
C ALA A 62 15.66 9.30 -40.41
N SER A 63 16.64 8.98 -41.26
CA SER A 63 17.21 7.62 -41.34
C SER A 63 18.22 7.31 -40.24
N LEU A 64 18.79 8.34 -39.62
CA LEU A 64 19.81 8.23 -38.58
C LEU A 64 19.22 8.42 -37.17
N GLU A 65 18.01 8.96 -37.07
CA GLU A 65 17.37 9.25 -35.79
C GLU A 65 17.19 7.98 -34.94
N GLU A 66 17.60 8.06 -33.68
CA GLU A 66 17.41 7.01 -32.70
C GLU A 66 17.11 7.60 -31.30
N THR A 67 16.07 7.10 -30.64
CA THR A 67 15.84 7.38 -29.21
C THR A 67 16.35 6.24 -28.34
N VAL A 68 17.08 6.62 -27.29
CA VAL A 68 17.76 5.72 -26.36
C VAL A 68 17.35 6.04 -24.93
N ILE A 69 17.14 5.01 -24.12
CA ILE A 69 17.03 5.13 -22.66
C ILE A 69 18.36 4.72 -22.05
N GLY A 70 18.93 5.52 -21.16
CA GLY A 70 20.18 5.16 -20.47
C GLY A 70 20.36 5.83 -19.12
N VAL A 71 21.31 5.33 -18.34
CA VAL A 71 21.68 5.89 -17.04
C VAL A 71 22.93 6.75 -17.19
N VAL A 72 22.92 7.97 -16.67
CA VAL A 72 24.08 8.86 -16.72
C VAL A 72 25.17 8.33 -15.78
N SER A 73 26.37 8.09 -16.33
CA SER A 73 27.56 7.68 -15.57
C SER A 73 28.81 8.33 -16.15
N GLY A 74 29.43 9.23 -15.38
CA GLY A 74 30.51 10.07 -15.90
C GLY A 74 30.04 10.88 -17.12
N SER A 75 30.77 10.78 -18.22
CA SER A 75 30.41 11.41 -19.51
C SER A 75 29.65 10.47 -20.45
N ASN A 76 29.06 9.39 -19.95
CA ASN A 76 28.38 8.38 -20.77
C ASN A 76 26.92 8.20 -20.35
N LEU A 77 26.13 7.69 -21.29
CA LEU A 77 24.95 6.89 -20.95
C LEU A 77 25.38 5.43 -20.91
N VAL A 78 25.06 4.73 -19.83
CA VAL A 78 25.36 3.29 -19.65
C VAL A 78 24.08 2.49 -19.51
N SER A 79 24.20 1.17 -19.68
CA SER A 79 23.08 0.23 -19.62
C SER A 79 21.94 0.62 -20.57
N CYS A 80 22.31 1.12 -21.75
CA CYS A 80 21.36 1.73 -22.66
C CYS A 80 20.44 0.67 -23.28
N THR A 81 19.15 0.97 -23.31
CA THR A 81 18.19 0.33 -24.20
C THR A 81 18.07 1.15 -25.48
N ARG A 82 18.37 0.54 -26.61
CA ARG A 82 18.59 1.17 -27.92
C ARG A 82 17.38 1.03 -28.83
N GLY A 83 17.20 1.96 -29.76
CA GLY A 83 16.15 1.90 -30.78
C GLY A 83 14.73 1.93 -30.23
N GLU A 84 14.51 2.64 -29.11
CA GLU A 84 13.17 2.79 -28.51
C GLU A 84 12.23 3.56 -29.45
N GLU A 85 12.80 4.50 -30.21
CA GLU A 85 12.20 5.09 -31.40
C GLU A 85 13.26 5.15 -32.50
N GLY A 86 12.91 4.84 -33.74
CA GLY A 86 13.87 4.70 -34.83
C GLY A 86 14.55 3.33 -34.85
N THR A 87 15.72 3.23 -35.51
CA THR A 87 16.48 1.98 -35.63
C THR A 87 17.75 2.08 -34.80
N ALA A 88 18.02 1.11 -33.93
CA ALA A 88 19.30 1.00 -33.24
C ALA A 88 20.44 0.89 -34.25
N GLN A 89 21.40 1.83 -34.23
CA GLN A 89 22.44 1.90 -35.24
C GLN A 89 23.75 2.51 -34.75
N ALA A 90 24.73 2.64 -35.64
CA ALA A 90 25.96 3.36 -35.38
C ALA A 90 25.73 4.87 -35.48
N HIS A 91 26.38 5.65 -34.60
CA HIS A 91 26.35 7.10 -34.63
C HIS A 91 27.77 7.66 -34.64
N SER A 92 27.99 8.68 -35.47
CA SER A 92 29.31 9.31 -35.57
C SER A 92 29.61 10.16 -34.34
N ALA A 93 30.89 10.30 -33.97
CA ALA A 93 31.29 11.30 -32.98
C ALA A 93 30.85 12.70 -33.47
N GLY A 94 30.32 13.53 -32.56
CA GLY A 94 29.77 14.84 -32.90
C GLY A 94 28.30 14.85 -33.35
N ALA A 95 27.69 13.67 -33.56
CA ALA A 95 26.24 13.53 -33.78
C ALA A 95 25.44 14.25 -32.69
N VAL A 96 24.36 14.93 -33.07
CA VAL A 96 23.56 15.72 -32.14
C VAL A 96 22.76 14.80 -31.23
N ALA A 97 22.77 15.06 -29.92
CA ALA A 97 21.99 14.33 -28.92
C ALA A 97 21.10 15.30 -28.13
N GLU A 98 19.81 15.03 -27.99
CA GLU A 98 18.83 15.94 -27.41
C GLU A 98 17.92 15.23 -26.40
N VAL A 99 17.54 15.91 -25.32
CA VAL A 99 16.43 15.46 -24.46
C VAL A 99 15.16 16.10 -24.99
N LEU A 100 14.28 15.28 -25.56
CA LEU A 100 13.02 15.70 -26.16
C LEU A 100 11.83 15.11 -25.40
N VAL A 101 10.64 15.65 -25.65
CA VAL A 101 9.39 14.95 -25.32
C VAL A 101 9.15 13.93 -26.43
N THR A 102 9.42 12.67 -26.15
CA THR A 102 9.30 11.57 -27.10
C THR A 102 8.09 10.70 -26.77
N LYS A 103 7.65 9.87 -27.72
CA LYS A 103 6.55 8.92 -27.49
C LYS A 103 6.91 7.99 -26.33
N THR A 104 8.12 7.46 -26.30
CA THR A 104 8.61 6.55 -25.26
C THR A 104 8.52 7.22 -23.89
N GLY A 105 9.04 8.44 -23.73
CA GLY A 105 9.00 9.12 -22.43
C GLY A 105 7.57 9.40 -21.91
N ILE A 106 6.63 9.73 -22.80
CA ILE A 106 5.22 9.93 -22.42
C ILE A 106 4.53 8.60 -22.12
N ASN A 107 4.76 7.58 -22.94
CA ASN A 107 4.15 6.26 -22.75
C ASN A 107 4.62 5.62 -21.44
N ASP A 108 5.90 5.72 -21.07
CA ASP A 108 6.39 5.21 -19.79
C ASP A 108 5.67 5.85 -18.60
N THR A 109 5.40 7.16 -18.69
CA THR A 109 4.65 7.88 -17.66
C THR A 109 3.20 7.41 -17.57
N ILE A 110 2.58 7.15 -18.73
CA ILE A 110 1.22 6.60 -18.81
C ILE A 110 1.18 5.18 -18.23
N ASP A 111 2.13 4.32 -18.60
CA ASP A 111 2.22 2.94 -18.12
C ASP A 111 2.41 2.91 -16.61
N HIS A 112 3.26 3.79 -16.07
CA HIS A 112 3.39 3.97 -14.62
C HIS A 112 2.06 4.36 -13.97
N LEU A 113 1.32 5.31 -14.55
CA LEU A 113 0.04 5.77 -14.00
C LEU A 113 -1.02 4.65 -14.00
N LEU A 114 -1.08 3.86 -15.08
CA LEU A 114 -2.03 2.77 -15.28
C LEU A 114 -1.85 1.60 -14.30
N VAL A 115 -0.72 1.53 -13.58
CA VAL A 115 -0.53 0.54 -12.51
C VAL A 115 -1.59 0.67 -11.42
N GLN A 116 -2.00 1.90 -11.08
CA GLN A 116 -2.97 2.16 -10.01
C GLN A 116 -4.18 2.97 -10.45
N HIS A 117 -4.28 3.39 -11.72
CA HIS A 117 -5.38 4.19 -12.22
C HIS A 117 -6.05 3.56 -13.44
N SER A 118 -7.36 3.73 -13.51
CA SER A 118 -8.15 3.47 -14.72
C SER A 118 -8.03 4.63 -15.71
N GLN A 119 -8.48 4.39 -16.94
CA GLN A 119 -8.59 5.43 -17.98
C GLN A 119 -9.54 6.59 -17.61
N LEU A 120 -10.35 6.44 -16.56
CA LEU A 120 -11.20 7.49 -16.01
C LEU A 120 -10.51 8.32 -14.91
N GLY A 121 -9.24 8.06 -14.63
CA GLY A 121 -8.49 8.70 -13.55
C GLY A 121 -8.88 8.22 -12.15
N LEU A 122 -9.76 7.23 -12.04
CA LEU A 122 -10.09 6.59 -10.77
C LEU A 122 -8.99 5.60 -10.39
N HIS A 123 -8.67 5.50 -9.11
CA HIS A 123 -7.85 4.39 -8.64
C HIS A 123 -8.53 3.05 -8.95
N THR A 124 -7.76 2.09 -9.42
CA THR A 124 -8.20 0.69 -9.49
C THR A 124 -8.17 0.10 -8.07
N THR A 125 -8.43 -1.20 -7.92
CA THR A 125 -8.34 -1.88 -6.63
C THR A 125 -6.97 -1.65 -5.99
N ILE A 126 -6.92 -0.82 -4.94
CA ILE A 126 -5.73 -0.63 -4.13
C ILE A 126 -5.63 -1.82 -3.18
N THR A 127 -4.66 -2.71 -3.41
CA THR A 127 -4.38 -3.83 -2.51
C THR A 127 -3.52 -3.37 -1.34
N ALA A 128 -3.52 -4.13 -0.24
CA ALA A 128 -2.64 -3.83 0.91
C ALA A 128 -1.16 -3.72 0.50
N SER A 129 -0.71 -4.52 -0.48
CA SER A 129 0.65 -4.47 -1.03
C SER A 129 0.96 -3.17 -1.79
N ALA A 130 -0.06 -2.47 -2.28
CA ALA A 130 0.10 -1.19 -2.99
C ALA A 130 0.30 0.01 -2.04
N ILE A 131 -0.01 -0.17 -0.75
CA ILE A 131 0.16 0.82 0.31
C ILE A 131 1.43 0.44 1.07
N GLY A 132 2.59 0.69 0.45
CA GLY A 132 3.89 0.32 1.01
C GLY A 132 4.23 1.11 2.28
N SER A 133 3.68 0.74 3.44
CA SER A 133 4.29 1.05 4.74
C SER A 133 3.64 0.32 5.92
N SER A 134 4.51 -0.20 6.79
CA SER A 134 4.26 -0.60 8.19
C SER A 134 3.84 0.55 9.12
N THR A 135 3.22 1.62 8.61
CA THR A 135 2.71 2.76 9.39
C THR A 135 1.30 3.19 8.97
N VAL A 136 0.44 2.24 8.59
CA VAL A 136 -1.00 2.45 8.78
C VAL A 136 -1.29 2.30 10.28
N THR A 137 -0.85 3.27 11.08
CA THR A 137 -1.04 3.26 12.54
C THR A 137 -2.43 3.78 12.94
N LYS A 138 -3.22 4.27 11.96
CA LYS A 138 -4.63 4.63 12.13
C LYS A 138 -5.39 4.35 10.83
N SER A 139 -6.25 3.35 10.88
CA SER A 139 -7.46 3.14 10.07
C SER A 139 -7.43 3.71 8.65
N LEU A 140 -6.88 2.96 7.69
CA LEU A 140 -7.28 3.13 6.29
C LEU A 140 -8.66 2.47 6.11
N SER A 141 -9.73 3.24 6.31
CA SER A 141 -11.09 2.83 5.96
C SER A 141 -11.32 3.13 4.48
N VAL A 142 -11.02 2.16 3.61
CA VAL A 142 -11.52 2.16 2.23
C VAL A 142 -12.60 1.08 2.16
N LEU A 143 -13.80 1.42 2.63
CA LEU A 143 -14.96 0.54 2.49
C LEU A 143 -16.24 1.36 2.38
N THR A 144 -17.01 1.12 1.32
CA THR A 144 -18.45 1.37 1.33
C THR A 144 -19.08 0.32 2.25
N GLY A 145 -18.97 0.53 3.56
CA GLY A 145 -19.44 -0.41 4.57
C GLY A 145 -18.82 -0.13 5.92
N THR A 146 -19.65 0.13 6.93
CA THR A 146 -19.27 0.31 8.33
C THR A 146 -18.42 -0.89 8.82
N TYR A 147 -17.37 -0.65 9.61
CA TYR A 147 -16.71 -1.69 10.41
C TYR A 147 -17.70 -2.22 11.48
N ASN A 148 -18.65 -3.02 11.05
CA ASN A 148 -19.70 -3.65 11.86
C ASN A 148 -19.60 -5.18 11.74
N THR A 149 -18.40 -5.75 11.66
CA THR A 149 -18.27 -7.20 11.87
C THR A 149 -18.04 -7.42 13.36
N ALA A 150 -19.09 -7.88 14.03
CA ALA A 150 -18.94 -8.46 15.35
C ALA A 150 -17.98 -9.65 15.25
N GLU A 151 -17.06 -9.76 16.20
CA GLU A 151 -16.28 -10.99 16.34
C GLU A 151 -17.16 -12.03 17.06
N ALA A 152 -17.36 -13.18 16.44
CA ALA A 152 -18.19 -14.25 16.97
C ALA A 152 -17.34 -15.29 17.71
N TYR A 153 -17.80 -15.73 18.89
CA TYR A 153 -17.11 -16.70 19.73
C TYR A 153 -18.03 -17.87 20.10
N THR A 154 -17.54 -19.09 19.90
CA THR A 154 -18.20 -20.35 20.27
C THR A 154 -17.22 -21.24 21.07
N PRO A 155 -16.84 -20.83 22.30
CA PRO A 155 -15.91 -21.60 23.11
C PRO A 155 -16.48 -22.99 23.46
N ALA A 156 -15.61 -23.94 23.76
CA ALA A 156 -16.02 -25.22 24.34
C ALA A 156 -16.52 -25.05 25.80
N GLY A 157 -17.23 -26.04 26.34
CA GLY A 157 -17.62 -26.05 27.75
C GLY A 157 -16.37 -25.96 28.66
N ALA A 158 -16.43 -25.11 29.68
CA ALA A 158 -15.29 -24.69 30.51
C ALA A 158 -14.16 -23.96 29.76
N GLY A 159 -14.36 -23.61 28.48
CA GLY A 159 -13.43 -22.86 27.66
C GLY A 159 -13.41 -21.36 27.96
N THR A 160 -12.52 -20.65 27.27
CA THR A 160 -12.38 -19.19 27.38
C THR A 160 -12.71 -18.51 26.05
N ALA A 161 -13.59 -17.51 26.08
CA ALA A 161 -13.76 -16.56 24.99
C ALA A 161 -12.83 -15.37 25.22
N THR A 162 -11.71 -15.31 24.48
CA THR A 162 -10.76 -14.19 24.56
C THR A 162 -11.11 -13.14 23.52
N CYS A 163 -11.79 -12.07 23.93
CA CYS A 163 -12.17 -10.96 23.06
C CYS A 163 -10.94 -10.08 22.78
N ASN A 164 -10.49 -10.06 21.53
CA ASN A 164 -9.37 -9.23 21.09
C ASN A 164 -9.88 -7.85 20.67
N LEU A 165 -9.64 -6.85 21.51
CA LEU A 165 -10.16 -5.51 21.34
C LEU A 165 -9.49 -4.75 20.18
N ALA A 166 -8.39 -5.25 19.62
CA ALA A 166 -7.79 -4.68 18.42
C ALA A 166 -8.52 -5.09 17.12
N LEU A 167 -9.33 -6.16 17.16
CA LEU A 167 -10.03 -6.69 15.98
C LEU A 167 -11.44 -6.11 15.81
N SER A 168 -12.17 -5.89 16.90
CA SER A 168 -13.51 -5.30 16.88
C SER A 168 -13.85 -4.64 18.22
N ASN A 169 -14.87 -3.78 18.20
CA ASN A 169 -15.51 -3.23 19.40
C ASN A 169 -16.84 -3.94 19.71
N GLN A 170 -17.26 -4.92 18.91
CA GLN A 170 -18.45 -5.73 19.15
C GLN A 170 -18.04 -7.21 19.19
N HIS A 171 -18.37 -7.89 20.28
CA HIS A 171 -18.05 -9.29 20.50
C HIS A 171 -19.32 -10.07 20.83
N ASP A 172 -19.67 -11.04 19.99
CA ASP A 172 -20.87 -11.84 20.14
C ASP A 172 -20.47 -13.27 20.56
N ILE A 173 -20.84 -13.65 21.78
CA ILE A 173 -20.54 -14.94 22.38
C ILE A 173 -21.81 -15.80 22.36
N THR A 174 -21.71 -16.99 21.78
CA THR A 174 -22.73 -18.04 21.92
C THR A 174 -22.22 -19.07 22.93
N MET A 175 -22.95 -19.23 24.03
CA MET A 175 -22.58 -20.16 25.08
C MET A 175 -22.68 -21.62 24.59
N PRO A 176 -21.72 -22.48 24.94
CA PRO A 176 -21.83 -23.92 24.75
C PRO A 176 -22.74 -24.55 25.80
N ALA A 177 -22.88 -25.88 25.75
CA ALA A 177 -23.44 -26.68 26.83
C ALA A 177 -22.48 -26.74 28.05
N GLY A 178 -22.21 -25.58 28.66
CA GLY A 178 -21.30 -25.43 29.79
C GLY A 178 -21.04 -23.96 30.12
N ASN A 179 -20.50 -23.73 31.32
CA ASN A 179 -20.04 -22.41 31.74
C ASN A 179 -18.74 -22.06 31.01
N ILE A 180 -18.46 -20.76 30.87
CA ILE A 180 -17.24 -20.28 30.20
C ILE A 180 -16.55 -19.21 31.02
N THR A 181 -15.32 -18.88 30.62
CA THR A 181 -14.60 -17.69 31.06
C THR A 181 -14.55 -16.66 29.93
N ILE A 182 -14.64 -15.37 30.27
CA ILE A 182 -14.40 -14.28 29.32
C ILE A 182 -13.07 -13.62 29.67
N ALA A 183 -12.20 -13.46 28.68
CA ALA A 183 -10.93 -12.76 28.80
C ALA A 183 -10.83 -11.65 27.74
N LEU A 184 -9.97 -10.66 27.97
CA LEU A 184 -9.70 -9.58 27.03
C LEU A 184 -8.23 -9.59 26.63
N SER A 185 -7.94 -9.16 25.40
CA SER A 185 -6.57 -8.90 24.93
C SER A 185 -6.50 -7.63 24.07
N ASN A 186 -5.31 -7.03 24.04
CA ASN A 186 -4.98 -5.86 23.21
C ASN A 186 -5.89 -4.63 23.39
N GLY A 187 -6.42 -4.45 24.61
CA GLY A 187 -7.24 -3.30 24.97
C GLY A 187 -6.44 -2.01 25.11
N THR A 188 -7.02 -0.90 24.68
CA THR A 188 -6.41 0.44 24.81
C THR A 188 -7.21 1.31 25.78
N VAL A 189 -6.51 2.08 26.63
CA VAL A 189 -7.15 3.03 27.56
C VAL A 189 -8.05 4.01 26.78
N GLY A 190 -9.30 4.15 27.22
CA GLY A 190 -10.33 4.97 26.61
C GLY A 190 -11.19 4.25 25.57
N GLN A 191 -10.87 2.99 25.22
CA GLN A 191 -11.65 2.18 24.29
C GLN A 191 -13.03 1.84 24.87
N LYS A 192 -14.06 1.89 24.01
CA LYS A 192 -15.42 1.45 24.33
C LYS A 192 -15.74 0.23 23.47
N PHE A 193 -16.28 -0.81 24.10
CA PHE A 193 -16.65 -2.04 23.42
C PHE A 193 -17.91 -2.66 24.04
N ILE A 194 -18.53 -3.57 23.28
CA ILE A 194 -19.75 -4.28 23.65
C ILE A 194 -19.47 -5.78 23.61
N ILE A 195 -19.97 -6.50 24.61
CA ILE A 195 -20.05 -7.95 24.63
C ILE A 195 -21.52 -8.36 24.69
N SER A 196 -21.97 -9.09 23.68
CA SER A 196 -23.28 -9.76 23.67
C SER A 196 -23.09 -11.23 24.00
N ILE A 197 -23.89 -11.78 24.91
CA ILE A 197 -23.81 -13.18 25.35
C ILE A 197 -25.16 -13.84 25.14
N THR A 198 -25.20 -14.89 24.33
CA THR A 198 -26.42 -15.67 24.04
C THR A 198 -26.33 -17.02 24.74
N GLN A 199 -27.36 -17.37 25.54
CA GLN A 199 -27.49 -18.68 26.17
C GLN A 199 -27.57 -19.80 25.13
N ASP A 200 -27.17 -21.01 25.52
CA ASP A 200 -27.40 -22.20 24.70
C ASP A 200 -28.89 -22.58 24.68
N SER A 201 -29.23 -23.69 24.01
CA SER A 201 -30.61 -24.17 23.88
C SER A 201 -31.22 -24.70 25.19
N VAL A 202 -30.44 -24.78 26.27
CA VAL A 202 -30.90 -25.23 27.60
C VAL A 202 -31.02 -24.05 28.56
N GLY A 203 -30.10 -23.09 28.48
CA GLY A 203 -30.00 -21.98 29.39
C GLY A 203 -29.28 -22.33 30.69
N SER A 204 -29.37 -21.41 31.65
CA SER A 204 -28.73 -21.49 32.98
C SER A 204 -27.20 -21.63 32.92
N ARG A 205 -26.57 -21.13 31.84
CA ARG A 205 -25.11 -21.00 31.77
C ARG A 205 -24.67 -19.73 32.47
N THR A 206 -23.50 -19.82 33.09
CA THR A 206 -22.86 -18.70 33.77
C THR A 206 -21.51 -18.41 33.13
N VAL A 207 -21.06 -17.17 33.33
CA VAL A 207 -19.75 -16.73 32.85
C VAL A 207 -18.87 -16.35 34.04
N THR A 208 -17.60 -16.71 33.96
CA THR A 208 -16.56 -16.12 34.80
C THR A 208 -16.05 -14.88 34.10
N TRP A 209 -16.31 -13.71 34.67
CA TRP A 209 -15.84 -12.43 34.15
C TRP A 209 -14.34 -12.24 34.40
N PHE A 210 -13.68 -11.47 33.53
CA PHE A 210 -12.33 -10.98 33.79
C PHE A 210 -12.33 -10.06 35.03
N SER A 211 -11.14 -9.85 35.61
CA SER A 211 -10.99 -9.08 36.86
C SER A 211 -11.11 -7.56 36.63
N THR A 212 -11.07 -6.79 37.73
CA THR A 212 -10.92 -5.32 37.72
C THR A 212 -12.04 -4.55 36.98
N ILE A 213 -13.20 -5.19 36.83
CA ILE A 213 -14.44 -4.57 36.37
C ILE A 213 -15.15 -3.87 37.54
N LYS A 214 -15.52 -2.61 37.34
CA LYS A 214 -16.46 -1.88 38.19
C LYS A 214 -17.84 -1.96 37.58
N TRP A 215 -18.70 -2.75 38.21
CA TRP A 215 -20.11 -2.84 37.87
C TRP A 215 -20.92 -1.79 38.62
N ALA A 216 -22.00 -1.30 38.00
CA ALA A 216 -23.01 -0.53 38.72
C ALA A 216 -23.50 -1.32 39.95
N GLN A 217 -23.70 -0.63 41.08
CA GLN A 217 -24.09 -1.25 42.36
C GLN A 217 -23.06 -2.24 42.96
N GLY A 218 -21.85 -2.34 42.40
CA GLY A 218 -20.72 -3.06 43.02
C GLY A 218 -20.68 -4.58 42.80
N SER A 219 -21.62 -5.15 42.05
CA SER A 219 -21.67 -6.60 41.76
C SER A 219 -21.91 -6.88 40.27
N ALA A 220 -21.32 -7.98 39.76
CA ALA A 220 -21.60 -8.43 38.40
C ALA A 220 -23.09 -8.75 38.21
N PRO A 221 -23.70 -8.39 37.06
CA PRO A 221 -25.07 -8.74 36.75
C PRO A 221 -25.29 -10.25 36.66
N THR A 222 -26.43 -10.71 37.12
CA THR A 222 -26.90 -12.08 36.89
C THR A 222 -27.36 -12.20 35.44
N LEU A 223 -26.81 -13.15 34.69
CA LEU A 223 -27.25 -13.43 33.32
C LEU A 223 -28.68 -13.98 33.32
N THR A 224 -29.41 -13.68 32.25
CA THR A 224 -30.66 -14.35 31.91
C THR A 224 -30.40 -15.84 31.74
N THR A 225 -31.14 -16.66 32.48
CA THR A 225 -30.98 -18.12 32.49
C THR A 225 -31.87 -18.83 31.46
N THR A 226 -32.76 -18.10 30.78
CA THR A 226 -33.63 -18.66 29.75
C THR A 226 -32.83 -19.05 28.50
N ALA A 227 -33.10 -20.24 27.96
CA ALA A 227 -32.50 -20.73 26.74
C ALA A 227 -32.61 -19.72 25.58
N SER A 228 -31.55 -19.63 24.77
CA SER A 228 -31.46 -18.80 23.57
C SER A 228 -31.67 -17.28 23.78
N LYS A 229 -31.70 -16.82 25.03
CA LYS A 229 -31.80 -15.39 25.35
C LYS A 229 -30.45 -14.73 25.37
N ARG A 230 -30.43 -13.46 24.96
CA ARG A 230 -29.21 -12.66 24.86
C ARG A 230 -29.19 -11.52 25.86
N ASP A 231 -28.05 -11.36 26.51
CA ASP A 231 -27.71 -10.23 27.37
C ASP A 231 -26.58 -9.41 26.72
N ILE A 232 -26.60 -8.09 26.86
CA ILE A 232 -25.65 -7.17 26.23
C ILE A 232 -25.05 -6.24 27.29
N PHE A 233 -23.72 -6.21 27.33
CA PHE A 233 -22.95 -5.42 28.28
C PHE A 233 -22.01 -4.47 27.54
N GLY A 234 -21.97 -3.21 27.99
CA GLY A 234 -21.05 -2.19 27.50
C GLY A 234 -19.91 -1.98 28.46
N PHE A 235 -18.72 -1.69 27.94
CA PHE A 235 -17.52 -1.50 28.73
C PHE A 235 -16.74 -0.28 28.25
N ILE A 236 -16.11 0.42 29.20
CA ILE A 236 -15.10 1.45 28.95
C ILE A 236 -13.83 1.05 29.68
N GLN A 237 -12.72 0.91 28.95
CA GLN A 237 -11.42 0.68 29.57
C GLN A 237 -10.87 1.99 30.15
N THR A 238 -10.85 2.11 31.47
CA THR A 238 -10.46 3.33 32.19
C THR A 238 -8.97 3.40 32.54
N GLY A 239 -8.26 2.28 32.43
CA GLY A 239 -6.83 2.14 32.70
C GLY A 239 -6.26 0.87 32.05
N ALA A 240 -4.98 0.57 32.27
CA ALA A 240 -4.28 -0.51 31.55
C ALA A 240 -5.00 -1.88 31.62
N ALA A 241 -5.71 -2.15 32.72
CA ALA A 241 -6.59 -3.30 32.87
C ALA A 241 -7.81 -3.00 33.77
N THR A 242 -8.26 -1.75 33.86
CA THR A 242 -9.44 -1.39 34.66
C THR A 242 -10.60 -0.99 33.78
N TYR A 243 -11.81 -1.37 34.16
CA TYR A 243 -12.99 -1.22 33.31
C TYR A 243 -14.19 -0.72 34.10
N ASP A 244 -14.96 0.17 33.49
CA ASP A 244 -16.33 0.49 33.94
C ASP A 244 -17.29 -0.29 33.04
N ALA A 245 -18.28 -0.96 33.64
CA ALA A 245 -19.22 -1.81 32.92
C ALA A 245 -20.67 -1.40 33.14
N PHE A 246 -21.47 -1.58 32.09
CA PHE A 246 -22.85 -1.15 31.99
C PHE A 246 -23.72 -2.28 31.45
N ILE A 247 -24.92 -2.41 31.99
CA ILE A 247 -25.96 -3.25 31.37
C ILE A 247 -26.59 -2.41 30.25
N ILE A 248 -26.52 -2.91 29.02
CA ILE A 248 -27.17 -2.28 27.85
C ILE A 248 -28.54 -2.91 27.61
N GLY A 249 -28.64 -4.24 27.68
CA GLY A 249 -29.88 -4.97 27.48
C GLY A 249 -29.82 -6.35 28.12
N MET A 250 -30.96 -6.85 28.56
CA MET A 250 -31.10 -8.15 29.21
C MET A 250 -32.31 -8.88 28.62
N ASN A 251 -32.25 -10.21 28.56
CA ASN A 251 -33.37 -11.08 28.17
C ASN A 251 -33.98 -10.74 26.79
N LEU A 252 -33.12 -10.44 25.81
CA LEU A 252 -33.52 -10.20 24.41
C LEU A 252 -33.84 -11.54 23.72
#